data_AF-A0A849BVV5-F1
#
_entry.id   AF-A0A849BVV5-F1
#
_cell.length_a   1.000
_cell.length_b   1.000
_cell.length_c   1.000
_cell.angle_alpha   90.00
_cell.angle_beta   90.00
_cell.angle_gamma   90.00
#
_symmetry.space_group_name_H-M   'P 1'
#
loop_
_entity.id
_entity.type
_entity.pdbx_description
1 polymer ?
#
loop_
_entity_poly.entity_id
_entity_poly.type
_entity_poly.pdbx_seq_one_letter_code
_entity_poly.pdbx_strand_id
1 'polypeptide(L)' 'MSTRGSAGGGRREWYGARDVRALVDATTSWDGRDLGPLAPVVPPVRFGFGSTPPAPSLVRVVSTVEAPDA' A
#
# COMPACT_ATOMS: atom_id res chain seq x y z
N MET A 1 -5.51 -9.05 6.66
CA MET A 1 -5.43 -7.59 6.48
C MET A 1 -5.45 -6.94 7.86
N SER A 2 -4.36 -6.31 8.30
CA SER A 2 -4.37 -5.49 9.52
C SER A 2 -4.34 -4.02 9.10
N THR A 3 -5.41 -3.28 9.31
CA THR A 3 -5.43 -1.82 9.04
C THR A 3 -4.87 -1.00 10.20
N ARG A 4 -4.25 -1.68 11.18
CA ARG A 4 -3.73 -1.09 12.40
C ARG A 4 -2.33 -1.66 12.67
N GLY A 5 -1.46 -0.84 13.21
CA GLY A 5 -0.12 -1.26 13.59
C GLY A 5 0.62 -0.24 14.44
N SER A 6 1.93 -0.41 14.56
CA SER A 6 2.83 0.48 15.31
C SER A 6 3.65 1.33 14.34
N ALA A 7 3.67 2.65 14.56
CA ALA A 7 4.57 3.56 13.83
C ALA A 7 5.92 3.76 14.56
N GLY A 8 6.25 2.89 15.52
CA GLY A 8 7.44 3.00 16.36
C GLY A 8 7.34 4.15 17.38
N GLY A 9 8.18 4.10 18.42
CA GLY A 9 8.23 5.13 19.47
C GLY A 9 6.93 5.24 20.29
N GLY A 10 6.25 4.13 20.56
CA GLY A 10 4.98 4.10 21.31
C GLY A 10 3.75 4.56 20.51
N ARG A 11 3.93 4.99 19.26
CA ARG A 11 2.86 5.52 18.42
C ARG A 11 2.05 4.41 17.75
N ARG A 12 0.74 4.63 17.65
CA ARG A 12 -0.19 3.71 16.99
C ARG A 12 -0.59 4.29 15.64
N GLU A 13 -0.73 3.43 14.63
CA GLU A 13 -1.07 3.84 13.28
C GLU A 13 -2.28 3.07 12.73
N TRP A 14 -3.10 3.77 11.95
CA TRP A 14 -4.25 3.21 11.23
C TRP A 14 -4.25 3.64 9.77
N TYR A 15 -4.58 2.70 8.90
CA TYR A 15 -4.91 2.98 7.50
C TYR A 15 -6.41 3.00 7.29
N GLY A 16 -6.95 4.15 6.92
CA GLY A 16 -8.29 4.30 6.38
C GLY A 16 -8.27 4.21 4.86
N ALA A 17 -8.64 3.05 4.30
CA ALA A 17 -8.88 2.92 2.86
C ALA A 17 -10.18 3.65 2.48
N ARG A 18 -10.12 4.53 1.48
CA ARG A 18 -11.25 5.36 1.05
C ARG A 18 -11.94 4.82 -0.20
N ASP A 19 -11.14 4.37 -1.15
CA ASP A 19 -11.62 3.73 -2.37
C ASP A 19 -10.58 2.71 -2.90
N VAL A 20 -11.05 1.86 -3.79
CA VAL A 20 -10.23 0.93 -4.57
C VAL A 20 -10.69 1.02 -6.02
N ARG A 21 -9.76 1.18 -6.95
CA ARG A 21 -10.00 1.20 -8.39
C ARG A 21 -9.14 0.15 -9.07
N ALA A 22 -9.71 -0.59 -10.02
CA ALA A 22 -8.94 -1.48 -10.86
C ALA A 22 -7.99 -0.67 -11.75
N LEU A 23 -6.74 -1.10 -11.84
CA LEU A 23 -5.79 -0.53 -12.78
C LEU A 23 -5.95 -1.27 -14.11
N VAL A 24 -6.32 -0.55 -15.17
CA VAL A 24 -6.62 -1.15 -16.48
C VAL A 24 -5.45 -1.06 -17.46
N ASP A 25 -4.56 -0.09 -17.25
CA ASP A 25 -3.33 0.09 -18.03
C ASP A 25 -2.30 0.90 -17.22
N ALA A 26 -1.00 0.68 -17.48
CA ALA A 26 0.09 1.56 -17.06
C ALA A 26 1.37 1.31 -17.85
N THR A 27 2.14 2.37 -18.06
CA THR A 27 3.50 2.31 -18.60
C THR A 27 4.49 2.64 -17.49
N THR A 28 5.49 1.79 -17.29
CA THR A 28 6.49 1.99 -16.21
C THR A 28 7.89 1.64 -16.70
N SER A 29 8.87 2.42 -16.24
CA SER A 29 10.28 2.17 -16.53
C SER A 29 11.14 2.36 -15.27
N TRP A 30 12.23 1.62 -15.20
CA TRP A 30 13.24 1.73 -14.14
C TRP A 30 14.63 1.74 -14.77
N ASP A 31 15.44 2.74 -14.45
CA ASP A 31 16.77 2.96 -15.06
C ASP A 31 16.76 2.85 -16.59
N GLY A 32 15.71 3.43 -17.21
CA GLY A 32 15.51 3.42 -18.66
C GLY A 32 15.06 2.08 -19.26
N ARG A 33 14.87 1.03 -18.45
CA ARG A 33 14.27 -0.25 -18.89
C ARG A 33 12.77 -0.25 -18.69
N ASP A 34 12.04 -0.63 -19.74
CA ASP A 34 10.61 -0.95 -19.64
C ASP A 34 10.40 -2.15 -18.70
N LEU A 35 9.41 -2.04 -17.83
CA LEU A 35 9.09 -3.08 -16.83
C LEU A 35 8.01 -4.06 -17.30
N GLY A 36 7.50 -3.89 -18.52
CA GLY A 36 6.49 -4.75 -19.11
C GLY A 36 5.05 -4.37 -18.74
N PRO A 37 4.09 -5.22 -19.15
CA PRO A 37 2.67 -4.98 -18.93
C PRO A 37 2.28 -5.21 -17.48
N LEU A 38 1.04 -4.85 -17.14
CA LEU A 38 0.45 -5.18 -15.84
C LEU A 38 0.51 -6.69 -15.56
N ALA A 39 1.03 -7.03 -14.39
CA ALA A 39 1.16 -8.40 -13.92
C ALA A 39 0.62 -8.52 -12.49
N PRO A 40 0.22 -9.73 -12.05
CA PRO A 40 -0.21 -9.94 -10.68
C PRO A 40 0.86 -9.58 -9.65
N VAL A 41 0.46 -8.94 -8.55
CA VAL A 41 1.36 -8.59 -7.43
C VAL A 41 1.52 -9.82 -6.53
N VAL A 42 2.47 -10.69 -6.89
CA VAL A 42 2.78 -11.92 -6.14
C VAL A 42 4.30 -12.10 -6.02
N PRO A 43 4.84 -12.32 -4.81
CA PRO A 43 4.14 -12.35 -3.51
C PRO A 43 3.61 -10.97 -3.11
N PRO A 44 2.62 -10.90 -2.19
CA PRO A 44 2.13 -9.62 -1.70
C PRO A 44 3.26 -8.85 -1.04
N VAL A 45 3.21 -7.53 -1.15
CA VAL A 45 4.18 -6.64 -0.50
C VAL A 45 4.21 -6.88 1.02
N ARG A 46 5.40 -6.74 1.60
CA ARG A 46 5.67 -7.01 3.02
C ARG A 46 5.94 -5.73 3.83
N PHE A 47 5.85 -4.57 3.20
CA PHE A 47 6.07 -3.29 3.87
C PHE A 47 4.75 -2.73 4.45
N GLY A 48 4.86 -2.04 5.58
CA GLY A 48 3.71 -1.53 6.32
C GLY A 48 2.77 -2.65 6.81
N PHE A 49 1.53 -2.27 7.11
CA PHE A 49 0.46 -3.21 7.52
C PHE A 49 -0.50 -3.55 6.38
N GLY A 50 -0.26 -3.00 5.19
CA GLY A 50 -1.10 -3.19 4.01
C GLY A 50 -0.98 -4.60 3.43
N SER A 51 -2.08 -5.10 2.89
CA SER A 51 -2.08 -6.26 2.01
C SER A 51 -2.57 -5.81 0.63
N THR A 52 -1.76 -6.00 -0.40
CA THR A 52 -2.14 -5.70 -1.79
C THR A 52 -2.80 -6.93 -2.42
N PRO A 53 -3.98 -6.80 -3.05
CA PRO A 53 -4.57 -7.91 -3.81
C PRO A 53 -3.66 -8.28 -5.01
N PRO A 54 -3.70 -9.52 -5.50
CA PRO A 54 -2.92 -9.91 -6.68
C PRO A 54 -3.28 -9.08 -7.92
N ALA A 55 -4.55 -8.72 -8.09
CA ALA A 55 -4.99 -7.87 -9.19
C ALA A 55 -4.49 -6.42 -8.98
N PRO A 56 -3.79 -5.83 -9.97
CA PRO A 56 -3.34 -4.44 -9.90
C PRO A 56 -4.48 -3.47 -9.62
N SER A 57 -4.31 -2.65 -8.59
CA SER A 57 -5.32 -1.69 -8.15
C SER A 57 -4.68 -0.45 -7.54
N LEU A 58 -5.40 0.67 -7.64
CA LEU A 58 -5.08 1.92 -6.97
C LEU A 58 -5.97 2.05 -5.73
N VAL A 59 -5.36 2.30 -4.58
CA VAL A 59 -6.07 2.48 -3.31
C VAL A 59 -5.72 3.85 -2.74
N ARG A 60 -6.72 4.68 -2.45
CA ARG A 60 -6.51 5.91 -1.68
C ARG A 60 -6.55 5.57 -0.19
N VAL A 61 -5.43 5.81 0.50
CA VAL A 61 -5.28 5.55 1.94
C VAL A 61 -5.04 6.86 2.70
N VAL A 62 -5.71 7.02 3.83
CA VAL A 62 -5.37 8.02 4.85
C VAL A 62 -4.69 7.31 6.01
N SER A 63 -3.48 7.74 6.36
CA SER A 63 -2.78 7.27 7.55
C SER A 63 -3.06 8.20 8.73
N THR A 64 -3.57 7.64 9.82
CA THR A 64 -3.70 8.33 11.10
C THR A 64 -2.63 7.80 12.03
N VAL A 65 -1.88 8.68 12.69
CA VAL A 65 -0.90 8.31 13.71
C VAL A 65 -1.29 8.98 15.03
N GLU A 66 -1.47 8.18 16.07
CA GLU A 66 -1.69 8.62 17.44
C GLU A 66 -0.35 8.62 18.17
N ALA A 67 0.02 9.79 18.71
CA ALA A 67 1.17 9.91 19.59
C ALA A 67 0.82 9.40 21.00
N PRO A 68 1.78 8.81 21.73
CA PRO A 68 1.58 8.55 23.14
C PRO A 68 1.35 9.87 23.89
N ASP A 69 0.55 9.82 24.96
CA ASP A 69 0.45 10.93 25.90
C ASP A 69 1.83 11.27 26.48
N ALA A 70 2.05 12.54 26.79
CA ALA A 70 3.31 13.05 27.34
C ALA A 70 3.53 12.63 28.81
#